data_AF-A0A4Y8C978-F1
#
_entry.id   AF-A0A4Y8C978-F1
#
_cell.length_a   1.000
_cell.length_b   1.000
_cell.length_c   1.000
_cell.angle_alpha   90.00
_cell.angle_beta   90.00
_cell.angle_gamma   90.00
#
_symmetry.space_group_name_H-M   'P 1'
#
loop_
_entity.id
_entity.type
_entity.pdbx_description
1 polymer ?
#
loop_
_entity_poly.entity_id
_entity_poly.type
_entity_poly.pdbx_seq_one_letter_code
_entity_poly.pdbx_strand_id
1 'polypeptide(L)' 'MFDENIVKTGSNELELVDFRIFKQGHDKVYEGIYGVNVSKVREIIKIPSLTELPGVPDYIEGIFDLRG' A
#
# COMPACT_ATOMS: atom_id res chain seq x y z
N MET A 1 16.17 -11.67 28.82
CA MET A 1 15.90 -12.81 27.91
C MET A 1 14.76 -12.36 27.03
N PHE A 2 15.05 -12.04 25.78
CA PHE A 2 14.03 -11.69 24.79
C PHE A 2 13.52 -13.01 24.25
N ASP A 3 12.28 -13.35 24.55
CA ASP A 3 11.67 -14.56 24.02
C ASP A 3 11.23 -14.31 22.58
N GLU A 4 11.45 -15.35 21.80
CA GLU A 4 11.62 -15.35 20.38
C GLU A 4 10.29 -15.23 19.62
N ASN A 5 10.42 -14.92 18.33
CA ASN A 5 9.39 -15.15 17.32
C ASN A 5 8.70 -16.51 17.53
N ILE A 6 7.51 -16.49 18.11
CA ILE A 6 6.57 -17.60 17.98
C ILE A 6 5.31 -17.02 17.37
N VAL A 7 5.34 -16.88 16.04
CA VAL A 7 4.10 -16.92 15.26
C VAL A 7 3.53 -18.32 15.52
N LYS A 8 2.57 -18.39 16.44
CA LYS A 8 1.90 -19.63 16.78
C LYS A 8 1.16 -20.11 15.55
N THR A 9 1.77 -21.07 14.85
CA THR A 9 1.10 -21.90 13.84
C THR A 9 -0.10 -22.56 14.52
N GLY A 10 -1.29 -21.97 14.35
CA GLY A 10 -2.49 -22.42 15.05
C GLY A 10 -3.65 -21.41 15.11
N SER A 11 -3.42 -20.12 14.89
CA SER A 11 -4.49 -19.13 14.66
C SER A 11 -4.35 -18.60 13.24
N ASN A 12 -5.43 -18.62 12.46
CA ASN A 12 -5.48 -17.95 11.16
C ASN A 12 -5.59 -16.43 11.39
N GLU A 13 -4.55 -15.84 11.98
CA GLU A 13 -4.47 -14.41 12.28
C GLU A 13 -4.23 -13.66 10.98
N LEU A 14 -5.22 -12.84 10.61
CA LEU A 14 -5.13 -11.99 9.44
C LEU A 14 -4.40 -10.70 9.80
N GLU A 15 -3.13 -10.61 9.38
CA GLU A 15 -2.35 -9.38 9.49
C GLU A 15 -2.60 -8.48 8.27
N LEU A 16 -3.07 -7.25 8.52
CA LEU A 16 -3.35 -6.26 7.47
C LEU A 16 -2.55 -4.98 7.70
N VAL A 17 -2.06 -4.40 6.61
CA VAL A 17 -1.70 -2.97 6.57
C VAL A 17 -2.97 -2.19 6.30
N ASP A 18 -3.41 -1.40 7.27
CA ASP A 18 -4.50 -0.43 7.12
C ASP A 18 -4.01 0.84 6.43
N PHE A 19 -4.77 1.33 5.46
CA PHE A 19 -4.49 2.59 4.80
C PHE A 19 -5.78 3.27 4.31
N ARG A 20 -5.70 4.58 4.10
CA ARG A 20 -6.84 5.41 3.72
C ARG A 20 -6.60 6.01 2.34
N ILE A 21 -7.58 5.91 1.46
CA ILE A 21 -7.60 6.63 0.19
C ILE A 21 -8.61 7.76 0.32
N PHE A 22 -8.16 8.98 0.07
CA PHE A 22 -9.01 10.17 0.08
C PHE A 22 -9.34 10.57 -1.35
N LYS A 23 -10.63 10.76 -1.64
CA LYS A 23 -11.11 11.29 -2.92
C LYS A 23 -11.70 12.67 -2.70
N GLN A 24 -11.13 13.67 -3.35
CA GLN A 24 -11.69 15.02 -3.38
C GLN A 24 -12.92 15.04 -4.29
N GLY A 25 -14.09 15.30 -3.72
CA GLY A 25 -15.31 15.69 -4.46
C GLY A 25 -15.44 17.21 -4.55
N HIS A 26 -16.53 17.67 -5.16
CA HIS A 26 -16.80 19.11 -5.35
C HIS A 26 -16.81 19.88 -4.02
N ASP A 27 -17.56 19.39 -3.02
CA ASP A 27 -17.74 20.09 -1.73
C ASP A 27 -17.32 19.26 -0.51
N LYS A 28 -16.89 18.01 -0.72
CA LYS A 28 -16.57 17.06 0.36
C LYS A 28 -15.40 16.16 -0.02
N VAL A 29 -14.59 15.82 0.98
CA VAL A 29 -13.58 14.77 0.89
C VAL A 29 -14.21 13.47 1.33
N TYR A 30 -14.09 12.44 0.49
CA TYR A 30 -14.50 11.09 0.83
C TYR A 30 -13.29 10.31 1.32
N GLU A 31 -13.39 9.71 2.50
CA GLU A 31 -12.41 8.79 3.06
C GLU A 31 -12.85 7.35 2.82
N GLY A 32 -12.00 6.55 2.17
CA GLY A 32 -12.15 5.11 2.10
C GLY A 32 -11.08 4.42 2.93
N ILE A 33 -11.48 3.49 3.78
CA ILE A 33 -10.60 2.70 4.65
C ILE A 33 -10.39 1.32 4.00
N TYR A 34 -9.13 0.93 3.80
CA TYR A 34 -8.74 -0.28 3.10
C TYR A 34 -7.67 -1.03 3.88
N GLY A 35 -7.61 -2.35 3.65
CA GLY A 35 -6.59 -3.22 4.23
C GLY A 35 -5.99 -4.14 3.18
N VAL A 36 -4.66 -4.30 3.20
CA VAL A 36 -3.96 -5.29 2.38
C VAL A 36 -3.23 -6.28 3.27
N ASN A 37 -3.22 -7.56 2.91
CA ASN A 37 -2.51 -8.58 3.69
C ASN A 37 -1.01 -8.27 3.76
N VAL A 38 -0.43 -8.28 4.96
CA VAL A 38 0.99 -7.96 5.20
C VAL A 38 1.92 -8.83 4.34
N SER A 39 1.59 -10.11 4.12
CA SER A 39 2.38 -11.02 3.26
C SER A 39 2.47 -10.58 1.79
N LYS A 40 1.61 -9.66 1.34
CA LYS A 40 1.61 -9.11 -0.02
C LYS A 40 2.32 -7.75 -0.10
N VAL A 41 2.76 -7.18 1.02
CA VAL A 41 3.43 -5.88 1.07
C VAL A 41 4.93 -6.07 1.03
N ARG A 42 5.60 -5.47 0.03
CA ARG A 42 7.06 -5.47 -0.05
C ARG A 42 7.68 -4.34 0.78
N GLU A 43 7.16 -3.12 0.62
CA GLU A 43 7.67 -1.92 1.28
C GLU A 43 6.59 -0.82 1.29
N ILE A 44 6.64 0.05 2.30
CA ILE A 44 5.83 1.27 2.35
C ILE A 44 6.78 2.45 2.17
N ILE A 45 6.68 3.10 1.01
CA ILE A 45 7.48 4.29 0.67
C ILE A 45 6.60 5.53 0.57
N LYS A 46 7.22 6.71 0.61
CA LYS A 46 6.56 7.96 0.19
C LYS A 46 6.43 7.98 -1.34
N ILE A 47 5.40 8.63 -1.85
CA ILE A 47 5.17 8.77 -3.30
C ILE A 47 6.40 9.45 -3.93
N PRO A 48 7.12 8.76 -4.83
CA PRO A 48 8.27 9.32 -5.52
C PRO A 48 7.83 10.19 -6.70
N SER A 49 8.78 10.88 -7.33
CA SER A 49 8.54 11.52 -8.63
C SER A 49 8.35 10.44 -9.70
N LEU A 50 7.26 10.54 -10.47
CA LEU A 50 6.92 9.60 -11.53
C LEU A 50 7.36 10.13 -12.90
N THR A 51 7.77 9.21 -13.77
CA THR A 51 8.01 9.46 -15.19
C THR A 51 6.81 8.97 -15.99
N GLU A 52 6.20 9.86 -16.77
CA GLU A 52 5.06 9.53 -17.63
C GLU A 52 5.45 8.55 -18.74
N LEU A 53 4.54 7.64 -19.08
CA LEU A 53 4.70 6.69 -20.17
C LEU A 53 3.68 6.96 -21.29
N PRO A 54 4.11 7.09 -22.55
CA PRO A 54 3.17 7.28 -23.65
C PRO A 54 2.39 5.99 -23.94
N GLY A 55 1.08 6.13 -24.19
CA GLY A 55 0.22 5.02 -24.64
C GLY A 55 -0.19 4.02 -23.55
N VAL A 56 -0.02 4.35 -22.28
CA VAL A 56 -0.54 3.54 -21.17
C VAL A 56 -1.99 3.91 -20.84
N PRO A 57 -2.77 3.00 -20.25
CA PRO A 57 -4.12 3.31 -19.76
C PRO A 57 -4.10 4.37 -18.65
N ASP A 58 -5.18 5.14 -18.54
CA ASP A 58 -5.33 6.26 -17.59
C ASP A 58 -5.15 5.88 -16.11
N TYR A 59 -5.27 4.61 -15.74
CA TYR A 59 -5.05 4.13 -14.37
C TYR A 59 -3.57 3.89 -14.04
N ILE A 60 -2.66 4.11 -14.99
CA ILE A 60 -1.22 4.04 -14.79
C ILE A 60 -0.68 5.48 -14.69
N GLU A 61 -0.28 5.88 -13.48
CA GLU A 61 0.27 7.21 -13.21
C GLU A 61 1.68 7.41 -13.78
N GLY A 62 2.46 6.34 -13.96
CA GLY A 62 3.81 6.40 -14.50
C GLY A 62 4.74 5.33 -13.91
N ILE A 63 6.04 5.51 -14.12
CA ILE A 63 7.09 4.65 -13.58
C ILE A 63 8.09 5.43 -12.73
N PHE A 64 8.69 4.74 -11.77
CA PHE A 64 9.83 5.24 -11.03
C PHE A 64 10.78 4.07 -10.76
N ASP A 65 12.01 4.41 -10.45
CA ASP A 65 13.01 3.43 -10.08
C ASP A 65 13.11 3.29 -8.55
N LEU A 66 13.16 2.04 -8.06
CA LEU A 66 13.33 1.75 -6.63
C LEU A 66 14.70 1.12 -6.37
N ARG A 67 15.66 1.97 -6.01
CA ARG A 67 17.04 1.62 -5.62
C ARG A 67 17.95 1.12 -6.76
N GLY A 68 17.78 1.62 -7.98
CA GLY A 68 18.66 1.46 -9.13
C GLY A 68 18.21 0.41 -10.14
#